data_AF-A0A943LEL6-F1
#
_entry.id   AF-A0A943LEL6-F1
#
_cell.length_a   1.000
_cell.length_b   1.000
_cell.length_c   1.000
_cell.angle_alpha   90.00
_cell.angle_beta   90.00
_cell.angle_gamma   90.00
#
_symmetry.space_group_name_H-M   'P 1'
#
loop_
_entity.id
_entity.type
_entity.pdbx_description
1 polymer ?
#
loop_
_entity_poly.entity_id
_entity_poly.type
_entity_poly.pdbx_seq_one_letter_code
_entity_poly.pdbx_strand_id
1 'polypeptide(L)'
;MSKIIRKNLIGSLFVNVTMIIALSLLKEKLEVISFMLIVISPVLLSVIMCYFLNKGYNINQKDKAKINVLYFSMNFIFYVFLFIILRDGTIINDIVLKAQTLQTEYITVSKNSNFSLSFVIFLILSYVGHKLVLDRIREK
;
A
#
# COMPACT_ATOMS: atom_id res chain seq x y z
N MET A 1 -0.70 5.22 -24.96
CA MET A 1 -0.04 4.74 -23.71
C MET A 1 0.95 3.64 -24.08
N SER A 2 2.20 3.65 -23.57
CA SER A 2 3.21 2.65 -23.95
C SER A 2 2.84 1.25 -23.41
N LYS A 3 3.30 0.18 -24.08
CA LYS A 3 3.04 -1.21 -23.65
C LYS A 3 3.54 -1.44 -22.22
N ILE A 4 4.67 -0.82 -21.85
CA ILE A 4 5.26 -0.89 -20.51
C ILE A 4 4.34 -0.25 -19.47
N ILE A 5 3.83 0.96 -19.73
CA ILE A 5 2.90 1.64 -18.82
C ILE A 5 1.62 0.83 -18.65
N ARG A 6 1.06 0.28 -19.75
CA ARG A 6 -0.16 -0.56 -19.67
C ARG A 6 0.05 -1.81 -18.84
N LYS A 7 1.19 -2.48 -18.98
CA LYS A 7 1.53 -3.66 -18.18
C LYS A 7 1.62 -3.34 -16.69
N ASN A 8 2.29 -2.24 -16.34
CA ASN A 8 2.40 -1.78 -14.95
C ASN A 8 1.05 -1.34 -14.39
N LEU A 9 0.19 -0.70 -15.20
CA LEU A 9 -1.17 -0.38 -14.79
C LEU A 9 -1.95 -1.63 -14.38
N ILE A 10 -1.93 -2.66 -15.22
CA ILE A 10 -2.63 -3.92 -14.95
C ILE A 10 -2.06 -4.59 -13.70
N GLY A 11 -0.73 -4.63 -13.55
CA GLY A 11 -0.09 -5.20 -12.36
C GLY A 11 -0.44 -4.48 -11.07
N SER A 12 -0.45 -3.15 -11.09
CA SER A 12 -0.80 -2.33 -9.93
C SER A 12 -2.29 -2.45 -9.58
N LEU A 13 -3.18 -2.49 -10.58
CA LEU A 13 -4.61 -2.75 -10.38
C LEU A 13 -4.82 -4.13 -9.75
N PHE A 14 -4.13 -5.15 -10.25
CA PHE A 14 -4.24 -6.51 -9.72
C PHE A 14 -3.89 -6.57 -8.23
N VAL A 15 -2.77 -5.94 -7.83
CA VAL A 15 -2.37 -5.87 -6.41
C VAL A 15 -3.45 -5.17 -5.59
N ASN A 16 -3.90 -3.98 -6.00
CA ASN A 16 -4.84 -3.19 -5.20
C ASN A 16 -6.23 -3.85 -5.11
N VAL A 17 -6.75 -4.42 -6.20
CA VAL A 17 -8.03 -5.16 -6.18
C VAL A 17 -7.94 -6.37 -5.26
N THR A 18 -6.85 -7.15 -5.35
CA THR A 18 -6.65 -8.32 -4.48
C THR A 18 -6.60 -7.91 -3.01
N MET A 19 -5.91 -6.81 -2.69
CA MET A 19 -5.84 -6.30 -1.32
C MET A 19 -7.18 -5.77 -0.80
N ILE A 20 -8.00 -5.14 -1.65
CA ILE A 20 -9.35 -4.69 -1.27
C ILE A 20 -10.26 -5.87 -0.98
N ILE A 21 -10.18 -6.94 -1.79
CA ILE A 21 -10.94 -8.18 -1.56
C ILE A 21 -10.48 -8.82 -0.24
N ALA A 22 -9.17 -8.94 -0.01
CA ALA A 22 -8.62 -9.51 1.22
C ALA A 22 -9.06 -8.71 2.45
N LEU A 23 -8.98 -7.38 2.41
CA LEU A 23 -9.49 -6.50 3.45
C LEU A 23 -10.98 -6.74 3.70
N SER A 24 -11.79 -6.80 2.64
CA SER A 24 -13.25 -6.98 2.75
C SER A 24 -13.64 -8.30 3.40
N LEU A 25 -12.88 -9.38 3.15
CA LEU A 25 -13.10 -10.70 3.76
C LEU A 25 -12.64 -10.76 5.22
N LEU A 26 -11.59 -10.00 5.57
CA LEU A 26 -10.98 -10.06 6.89
C LEU A 26 -11.49 -8.96 7.84
N LYS A 27 -12.24 -7.97 7.34
CA LYS A 27 -12.58 -6.74 8.09
C LYS A 27 -13.26 -6.99 9.44
N GLU A 28 -14.07 -8.04 9.54
CA GLU A 28 -14.82 -8.38 10.76
C GLU A 28 -13.98 -9.13 11.81
N LYS A 29 -12.82 -9.66 11.41
CA LYS A 29 -11.89 -10.45 12.26
C LYS A 29 -10.52 -9.77 12.40
N LEU A 30 -10.45 -8.48 12.11
CA LEU A 30 -9.20 -7.73 12.11
C LEU A 30 -8.70 -7.50 13.54
N GLU A 31 -7.68 -8.27 13.91
CA GLU A 31 -6.80 -7.96 15.05
C GLU A 31 -5.79 -6.86 14.66
N VAL A 32 -5.21 -6.19 15.66
CA VAL A 32 -4.29 -5.05 15.45
C VAL A 32 -3.09 -5.41 14.56
N ILE A 33 -2.48 -6.57 14.76
CA ILE A 33 -1.33 -7.04 13.97
C ILE A 33 -1.75 -7.32 12.53
N SER A 34 -2.86 -8.04 12.34
CA SER A 34 -3.45 -8.34 11.02
C SER A 34 -3.79 -7.07 10.26
N PHE A 35 -4.28 -6.04 10.97
CA PHE A 35 -4.55 -4.73 10.39
C PHE A 35 -3.26 -4.07 9.89
N MET A 36 -2.21 -4.00 10.70
CA MET A 36 -0.93 -3.42 10.30
C MET A 36 -0.34 -4.12 9.06
N LEU A 37 -0.44 -5.45 9.01
CA LEU A 37 0.00 -6.23 7.85
C LEU A 37 -0.79 -5.88 6.59
N ILE A 38 -2.12 -5.74 6.68
CA ILE A 38 -2.96 -5.36 5.54
C ILE A 38 -2.64 -3.94 5.05
N VAL A 39 -2.30 -3.01 5.93
CA VAL A 39 -2.00 -1.61 5.56
C VAL A 39 -0.67 -1.49 4.80
N ILE A 40 0.35 -2.28 5.16
CA ILE A 40 1.68 -2.22 4.52
C ILE A 40 1.80 -3.09 3.26
N SER A 41 1.03 -4.19 3.19
CA SER A 41 1.10 -5.18 2.10
C SER A 41 0.93 -4.62 0.68
N PRO A 42 0.00 -3.69 0.38
CA PRO A 42 -0.17 -3.16 -0.97
C PRO A 42 1.09 -2.49 -1.49
N VAL A 43 1.79 -1.73 -0.64
CA VAL A 43 3.05 -1.06 -1.00
C VAL A 43 4.15 -2.10 -1.25
N LEU A 44 4.31 -3.08 -0.36
CA LEU A 44 5.32 -4.12 -0.53
C LEU A 44 5.09 -4.95 -1.80
N LEU A 45 3.85 -5.43 -1.99
CA LEU A 45 3.47 -6.25 -3.15
C LEU A 45 3.56 -5.47 -4.46
N SER A 46 3.19 -4.19 -4.46
CA SER A 46 3.32 -3.34 -5.66
C SER A 46 4.78 -3.08 -6.03
N VAL A 47 5.67 -2.87 -5.05
CA VAL A 47 7.12 -2.73 -5.30
C VAL A 47 7.68 -4.03 -5.91
N ILE A 48 7.31 -5.18 -5.35
CA ILE A 48 7.71 -6.50 -5.87
C ILE A 48 7.19 -6.71 -7.30
N MET A 49 5.90 -6.42 -7.53
CA MET A 49 5.27 -6.49 -8.85
C MET A 49 5.98 -5.57 -9.85
N CYS A 50 6.32 -4.35 -9.46
CA CYS A 50 7.06 -3.39 -10.27
C CYS A 50 8.41 -3.97 -10.69
N TYR A 51 9.14 -4.63 -9.79
CA TYR A 51 10.40 -5.28 -10.14
C TYR A 51 10.19 -6.39 -11.17
N PHE A 52 9.29 -7.34 -10.91
CA PHE A 52 9.07 -8.48 -11.81
C PHE A 52 8.58 -8.05 -13.20
N LEU A 53 7.70 -7.06 -13.26
CA LEU A 53 7.17 -6.59 -14.53
C LEU A 53 8.23 -5.85 -15.35
N ASN A 54 9.20 -5.20 -14.73
CA ASN A 54 10.15 -4.35 -15.45
C ASN A 54 11.56 -4.97 -15.57
N LYS A 55 11.83 -6.08 -14.86
CA LYS A 55 13.09 -6.81 -14.97
C LYS A 55 13.36 -7.23 -16.41
N GLY A 56 14.54 -6.87 -16.93
CA GLY A 56 14.98 -7.24 -18.28
C GLY A 56 14.48 -6.32 -19.40
N TYR A 57 13.67 -5.30 -19.10
CA TYR A 57 13.25 -4.30 -20.08
C TYR A 57 14.13 -3.06 -20.01
N ASN A 58 14.49 -2.50 -21.17
CA ASN A 58 15.06 -1.17 -21.23
C ASN A 58 13.91 -0.13 -21.18
N ILE A 59 13.91 0.69 -20.13
CA ILE A 59 12.86 1.69 -19.87
C ILE A 59 13.54 3.05 -19.80
N ASN A 60 13.13 3.96 -20.68
CA ASN A 60 13.65 5.32 -20.66
C ASN A 60 13.20 6.09 -19.39
N GLN A 61 13.92 7.15 -19.07
CA GLN A 61 13.68 7.96 -17.87
C GLN A 61 12.24 8.52 -17.78
N LYS A 62 11.65 8.90 -18.91
CA LYS A 62 10.27 9.44 -18.97
C LYS A 62 9.24 8.39 -18.57
N ASP A 63 9.40 7.15 -19.04
CA ASP A 63 8.50 6.06 -18.71
C ASP A 63 8.76 5.55 -17.28
N LYS A 64 10.01 5.56 -16.79
CA LYS A 64 10.32 5.31 -15.36
C LYS A 64 9.55 6.26 -14.45
N ALA A 65 9.61 7.58 -14.72
CA ALA A 65 8.89 8.56 -13.94
C ALA A 65 7.36 8.31 -13.94
N LYS A 66 6.79 7.99 -15.11
CA LYS A 66 5.36 7.67 -15.23
C LYS A 66 4.97 6.40 -14.48
N ILE A 67 5.79 5.34 -14.54
CA ILE A 67 5.53 4.10 -13.81
C ILE A 67 5.56 4.36 -12.30
N ASN A 68 6.53 5.15 -11.82
CA ASN A 68 6.62 5.49 -10.41
C ASN A 68 5.37 6.26 -9.92
N VAL A 69 4.97 7.30 -10.66
CA VAL A 69 3.75 8.06 -10.36
C VAL A 69 2.51 7.17 -10.43
N LEU A 70 2.45 6.24 -11.38
CA LEU A 70 1.33 5.30 -11.51
C LEU A 70 1.17 4.43 -10.25
N TYR A 71 2.26 3.82 -9.76
CA TYR A 71 2.19 3.00 -8.55
C TYR A 71 1.86 3.83 -7.30
N PHE A 72 2.42 5.04 -7.20
CA PHE A 72 2.05 5.99 -6.14
C PHE A 72 0.56 6.31 -6.15
N SER A 73 0.00 6.68 -7.32
CA SER A 73 -1.42 7.01 -7.45
C SER A 73 -2.32 5.83 -7.13
N MET A 74 -1.94 4.62 -7.53
CA MET A 74 -2.72 3.42 -7.24
C MET A 74 -2.71 3.05 -5.75
N ASN A 75 -1.57 3.15 -5.08
CA ASN A 75 -1.49 2.95 -3.63
C ASN A 75 -2.23 4.05 -2.88
N PHE A 76 -2.21 5.29 -3.37
CA PHE A 76 -3.04 6.37 -2.85
C PHE A 76 -4.54 6.05 -2.95
N ILE A 77 -5.00 5.58 -4.11
CA ILE A 77 -6.39 5.15 -4.30
C ILE A 77 -6.74 4.03 -3.31
N PHE A 78 -5.86 3.05 -3.12
CA PHE A 78 -6.08 2.01 -2.12
C PHE A 78 -6.24 2.57 -0.71
N TYR A 79 -5.40 3.51 -0.28
CA TYR A 79 -5.52 4.11 1.05
C TYR A 79 -6.79 4.95 1.22
N VAL A 80 -7.27 5.60 0.15
CA VAL A 80 -8.59 6.26 0.15
C VAL A 80 -9.71 5.23 0.33
N PHE A 81 -9.67 4.11 -0.38
CA PHE A 81 -10.64 3.03 -0.21
C PHE A 81 -10.59 2.41 1.19
N LEU A 82 -9.40 2.16 1.72
CA LEU A 82 -9.20 1.70 3.08
C LEU A 82 -9.84 2.69 4.07
N PHE A 83 -9.61 4.00 3.90
CA PHE A 83 -10.24 5.02 4.74
C PHE A 83 -11.77 4.96 4.66
N ILE A 84 -12.35 4.80 3.47
CA ILE A 84 -13.80 4.68 3.29
C ILE A 84 -14.35 3.42 3.98
N ILE A 85 -13.70 2.27 3.81
CA ILE A 85 -14.11 0.99 4.42
C ILE A 85 -14.03 1.04 5.94
N LEU A 86 -13.02 1.72 6.48
CA LEU A 86 -12.85 1.88 7.92
C LEU A 86 -13.73 3.00 8.51
N ARG A 87 -14.13 3.99 7.70
CA ARG A 87 -14.99 5.11 8.12
C ARG A 87 -16.42 4.68 8.46
N ASP A 88 -16.87 3.50 8.03
CA ASP A 88 -17.99 2.81 8.70
C ASP A 88 -17.59 2.56 10.16
N GLY A 89 -17.88 3.55 11.02
CA GLY A 89 -17.18 3.82 12.28
C GLY A 89 -17.32 2.77 13.38
N THR A 90 -17.95 1.63 13.09
CA THR A 90 -17.97 0.46 13.96
C THR A 90 -16.60 -0.23 14.02
N ILE A 91 -15.85 -0.27 12.91
CA ILE A 91 -14.58 -1.01 12.84
C ILE A 91 -13.43 -0.24 13.49
N ILE A 92 -13.28 1.07 13.23
CA ILE A 92 -12.21 1.88 13.87
C ILE A 92 -12.42 1.94 15.38
N ASN A 93 -13.65 2.17 15.86
CA ASN A 93 -13.90 2.21 17.30
C ASN A 93 -13.63 0.85 17.94
N ASP A 94 -14.01 -0.27 17.32
CA ASP A 94 -13.77 -1.61 17.87
C ASP A 94 -12.27 -1.97 17.86
N ILE A 95 -11.52 -1.57 16.83
CA ILE A 95 -10.05 -1.73 16.78
C ILE A 95 -9.36 -0.83 17.81
N VAL A 96 -9.79 0.42 17.97
CA VAL A 96 -9.22 1.35 18.96
C VAL A 96 -9.54 0.88 20.37
N LEU A 97 -10.76 0.40 20.64
CA LEU A 97 -11.13 -0.20 21.92
C LEU A 97 -10.35 -1.48 22.20
N LYS A 98 -10.22 -2.39 21.23
CA LYS A 98 -9.41 -3.61 21.35
C LYS A 98 -7.92 -3.30 21.54
N ALA A 99 -7.41 -2.29 20.85
CA ALA A 99 -6.04 -1.82 21.04
C ALA A 99 -5.87 -1.24 22.45
N GLN A 100 -6.83 -0.48 22.95
CA GLN A 100 -6.83 0.07 24.31
C GLN A 100 -7.00 -0.99 25.41
N THR A 101 -7.71 -2.09 25.16
CA THR A 101 -7.73 -3.22 26.11
C THR A 101 -6.43 -4.01 26.09
N LEU A 102 -5.81 -4.23 24.91
CA LEU A 102 -4.46 -4.79 24.77
C LEU A 102 -3.34 -3.91 25.36
N GLN A 103 -3.58 -2.60 25.53
CA GLN A 103 -2.66 -1.68 26.22
C GLN A 103 -2.42 -2.05 27.69
N THR A 104 -3.23 -2.93 28.28
CA THR A 104 -3.03 -3.36 29.67
C THR A 104 -1.99 -4.47 29.83
N GLU A 105 -1.47 -5.07 28.75
CA GLU A 105 -0.53 -6.20 28.91
C GLU A 105 0.78 -6.11 28.10
N TYR A 106 0.85 -5.59 26.85
CA TYR A 106 2.14 -5.62 26.10
C TYR A 106 2.46 -4.46 25.13
N ILE A 107 1.53 -3.56 24.77
CA ILE A 107 1.83 -2.45 23.83
C ILE A 107 1.05 -1.18 24.19
N THR A 108 1.73 -0.15 24.71
CA THR A 108 1.15 1.20 24.84
C THR A 108 1.12 1.91 23.48
N VAL A 109 0.02 1.79 22.73
CA VAL A 109 -0.24 2.69 21.59
C VAL A 109 -0.51 4.08 22.16
N SER A 110 0.51 4.94 22.13
CA SER A 110 0.40 6.33 22.59
C SER A 110 -0.84 7.01 21.99
N LYS A 111 -1.58 7.78 22.81
CA LYS A 111 -2.70 8.63 22.34
C LYS A 111 -2.30 9.60 21.20
N ASN A 112 -1.00 9.75 20.92
CA ASN A 112 -0.45 10.51 19.79
C ASN A 112 -0.23 9.68 18.50
N SER A 113 -0.70 8.43 18.43
CA SER A 113 -0.62 7.66 17.17
C SER A 113 -1.49 8.32 16.10
N ASN A 114 -0.85 9.07 15.19
CA ASN A 114 -1.55 9.81 14.15
C ASN A 114 -1.75 8.90 12.92
N PHE A 115 -2.96 8.37 12.78
CA PHE A 115 -3.35 7.50 11.65
C PHE A 115 -3.09 8.15 10.28
N SER A 116 -3.31 9.46 10.16
CA SER A 116 -3.02 10.22 8.93
C SER A 116 -1.53 10.31 8.63
N LEU A 117 -0.68 10.42 9.66
CA LEU A 117 0.78 10.41 9.50
C LEU A 117 1.27 9.07 8.92
N SER A 118 0.69 7.96 9.35
CA SER A 118 1.02 6.63 8.81
C SER A 118 0.74 6.54 7.31
N PHE A 119 -0.37 7.12 6.81
CA PHE A 119 -0.63 7.17 5.36
C PHE A 119 0.43 7.95 4.60
N VAL A 120 0.84 9.09 5.13
CA VAL A 120 1.91 9.89 4.51
C VAL A 120 3.21 9.09 4.44
N ILE A 121 3.58 8.40 5.53
CA ILE A 121 4.77 7.54 5.58
C ILE A 121 4.68 6.42 4.52
N PHE A 122 3.55 5.71 4.42
CA PHE A 122 3.40 4.63 3.44
C PHE A 122 3.41 5.11 1.99
N LEU A 123 2.87 6.30 1.72
CA LEU A 123 2.92 6.91 0.39
C LEU A 123 4.34 7.33 0.01
N ILE A 124 5.12 7.86 0.96
CA ILE A 124 6.55 8.15 0.76
C ILE A 124 7.31 6.84 0.48
N LEU A 125 7.08 5.81 1.29
CA LEU A 125 7.69 4.48 1.10
C LEU A 125 7.32 3.88 -0.26
N SER A 126 6.08 4.06 -0.72
CA SER A 126 5.66 3.68 -2.07
C SER A 126 6.50 4.41 -3.12
N TYR A 127 6.56 5.73 -3.08
CA TYR A 127 7.31 6.50 -4.08
C TYR A 127 8.80 6.12 -4.11
N VAL A 128 9.42 6.04 -2.94
CA VAL A 128 10.85 5.72 -2.81
C VAL A 128 11.12 4.27 -3.24
N GLY A 129 10.31 3.31 -2.81
CA GLY A 129 10.48 1.90 -3.15
C GLY A 129 10.42 1.64 -4.65
N HIS A 130 9.41 2.19 -5.33
CA HIS A 130 9.26 2.04 -6.78
C HIS A 130 10.37 2.77 -7.54
N LYS A 131 10.77 3.97 -7.10
CA LYS A 131 11.92 4.68 -7.67
C LYS A 131 13.20 3.85 -7.59
N LEU A 132 13.52 3.30 -6.41
CA LEU A 132 14.70 2.46 -6.22
C LEU A 132 14.71 1.22 -7.13
N VAL A 133 13.55 0.60 -7.33
CA VAL A 133 13.41 -0.52 -8.26
C VAL A 133 13.68 -0.08 -9.69
N LEU A 134 13.07 1.02 -10.14
CA LEU A 134 13.19 1.51 -11.51
C LEU A 134 14.60 2.04 -11.83
N ASP A 135 15.26 2.67 -10.87
CA ASP A 135 16.64 3.17 -11.01
C ASP A 135 17.63 2.01 -11.15
N ARG A 136 17.37 0.86 -10.50
CA ARG A 136 18.18 -0.36 -10.64
C ARG A 136 17.97 -1.11 -11.96
N ILE A 137 16.88 -0.85 -12.67
CA ILE A 137 16.62 -1.43 -13.99
C ILE A 137 17.43 -0.62 -15.00
N ARG A 138 18.65 -1.11 -15.28
CA ARG A 138 19.60 -0.48 -16.21
C ARG A 138 19.03 -0.36 -17.62
N GLU A 139 19.32 0.77 -18.23
CA GLU A 139 19.36 0.91 -19.68
C GLU A 139 20.48 -0.01 -20.18
N LYS A 140 20.14 -1.05 -20.94
CA LYS A 140 21.13 -1.81 -21.73
C LYS A 140 21.25 -1.16 -23.09
#